data_AF-A0A7S2RGT9-F1
#
_entry.id   AF-A0A7S2RGT9-F1
#
_cell.length_a   1.000
_cell.length_b   1.000
_cell.length_c   1.000
_cell.angle_alpha   90.00
_cell.angle_beta   90.00
_cell.angle_gamma   90.00
#
_symmetry.space_group_name_H-M   'P 1'
#
loop_
_entity.id
_entity.type
_entity.pdbx_description
1 polymer ?
#
loop_
_entity_poly.entity_id
_entity_poly.type
_entity_poly.pdbx_seq_one_letter_code
_entity_poly.pdbx_strand_id
1 'polypeptide(L)'
;KGNVALSVLMTTATTVGAIFMTPFLCKLALGAVVPVDATGIAISTLQVVLAPIALGMSFKSFFPKFVDKILPFAPVVGVVSTCLLVASAVAQVADPIMSAGLSLQLPCLLLHLIGGLVGYALPKMSGFGEVACRTMAIETSMKSSAFGFLLAKLHFGEYAARVPAAVSVVWMALTGSILAVIWRYVPVEPPKKFDR
;
A
#
# COMPACT_ATOMS: atom_id res chain seq x y z
N LYS A 1 -3.41 -10.48 -14.70
CA LYS A 1 -2.63 -11.75 -14.65
C LYS A 1 -1.27 -11.45 -14.02
N GLY A 2 -1.05 -11.81 -12.76
CA GLY A 2 0.17 -11.53 -12.00
C GLY A 2 0.61 -12.74 -11.17
N ASN A 3 1.78 -12.67 -10.55
CA ASN A 3 2.31 -13.69 -9.67
C ASN A 3 1.93 -13.38 -8.21
N VAL A 4 0.95 -14.11 -7.69
CA VAL A 4 0.43 -13.90 -6.32
C VAL A 4 1.50 -14.16 -5.26
N ALA A 5 2.36 -15.17 -5.45
CA ALA A 5 3.42 -15.46 -4.48
C ALA A 5 4.46 -14.34 -4.42
N LEU A 6 4.86 -13.79 -5.57
CA LEU A 6 5.75 -12.63 -5.63
C LEU A 6 5.12 -11.40 -4.96
N SER A 7 3.84 -11.12 -5.23
CA SER A 7 3.10 -10.03 -4.58
C SER A 7 3.11 -10.15 -3.05
N VAL A 8 2.79 -11.34 -2.51
CA VAL A 8 2.82 -11.58 -1.06
C VAL A 8 4.22 -11.37 -0.48
N LEU A 9 5.28 -11.84 -1.16
CA LEU A 9 6.65 -11.63 -0.72
C LEU A 9 7.05 -10.15 -0.73
N MET A 10 6.71 -9.42 -1.78
CA MET A 10 6.99 -7.99 -1.89
C MET A 10 6.26 -7.18 -0.82
N THR A 11 4.96 -7.41 -0.64
CA THR A 11 4.17 -6.77 0.43
C THR A 11 4.76 -7.10 1.80
N THR A 12 5.15 -8.35 2.05
CA THR A 12 5.75 -8.74 3.35
C THR A 12 7.09 -8.05 3.58
N ALA A 13 7.98 -8.05 2.58
CA ALA A 13 9.30 -7.43 2.68
C ALA A 13 9.19 -5.90 2.89
N THR A 14 8.32 -5.24 2.14
CA THR A 14 8.08 -3.79 2.29
C THR A 14 7.42 -3.45 3.61
N THR A 15 6.54 -4.31 4.13
CA THR A 15 5.92 -4.17 5.45
C THR A 15 6.94 -4.24 6.58
N VAL A 16 7.83 -5.24 6.56
CA VAL A 16 8.90 -5.34 7.56
C VAL A 16 9.88 -4.18 7.41
N GLY A 17 10.26 -3.84 6.17
CA GLY A 17 11.16 -2.72 5.89
C GLY A 17 10.59 -1.36 6.32
N ALA A 18 9.27 -1.17 6.27
CA ALA A 18 8.60 0.08 6.63
C ALA A 18 8.89 0.53 8.06
N ILE A 19 9.13 -0.41 8.99
CA ILE A 19 9.48 -0.11 10.39
C ILE A 19 10.68 0.84 10.47
N PHE A 20 11.65 0.67 9.59
CA PHE A 20 12.87 1.49 9.56
C PHE A 20 12.83 2.53 8.45
N MET A 21 12.34 2.14 7.27
CA MET A 21 12.36 3.00 6.09
C MET A 21 11.36 4.15 6.19
N THR A 22 10.17 3.95 6.75
CA THR A 22 9.17 5.01 6.89
C THR A 22 9.66 6.15 7.79
N PRO A 23 10.11 5.92 9.04
CA PRO A 23 10.62 7.00 9.87
C PRO A 23 11.88 7.65 9.28
N PHE A 24 12.77 6.87 8.67
CA PHE A 24 13.95 7.40 7.97
C PHE A 24 13.58 8.34 6.83
N LEU A 25 12.69 7.91 5.92
CA LEU A 25 12.25 8.70 4.77
C LEU A 25 11.46 9.93 5.20
N CYS A 26 10.59 9.82 6.23
CA CYS A 26 9.90 10.98 6.79
C CYS A 26 10.88 11.99 7.37
N LYS A 27 11.89 11.55 8.13
CA LYS A 27 12.89 12.46 8.69
C LYS A 27 13.72 13.13 7.58
N LEU A 28 14.09 12.38 6.54
CA LEU A 28 14.87 12.88 5.41
C LEU A 28 14.08 13.89 4.57
N ALA A 29 12.83 13.57 4.22
CA ALA A 29 12.03 14.38 3.31
C ALA A 29 11.31 15.55 4.00
N LEU A 30 10.91 15.40 5.26
CA LEU A 30 10.07 16.36 5.97
C LEU A 30 10.74 16.99 7.19
N GLY A 31 11.82 16.39 7.71
CA GLY A 31 12.46 16.84 8.96
C GLY A 31 13.07 18.24 8.91
N ALA A 32 13.26 18.80 7.72
CA ALA A 32 13.68 20.19 7.52
C ALA A 32 12.51 21.20 7.58
N VAL A 33 11.27 20.73 7.42
CA VAL A 33 10.06 21.57 7.31
C VAL A 33 9.18 21.44 8.54
N VAL A 34 9.07 20.23 9.11
CA VAL A 34 8.23 19.93 10.26
C VAL A 34 8.97 19.03 11.26
N PRO A 35 8.68 19.13 12.57
CA PRO A 35 9.20 18.18 13.53
C PRO A 35 8.68 16.77 13.23
N VAL A 36 9.61 15.84 13.05
CA VAL A 36 9.30 14.42 12.80
C VAL A 36 9.77 13.58 13.98
N ASP A 37 8.83 12.97 14.68
CA ASP A 37 9.07 11.95 15.70
C ASP A 37 9.29 10.58 15.03
N ALA A 38 10.53 10.34 14.60
CA ALA A 38 10.92 9.10 13.94
C ALA A 38 10.71 7.87 14.85
N THR A 39 10.94 8.01 16.16
CA THR A 39 10.76 6.93 17.14
C THR A 39 9.28 6.59 17.30
N GLY A 40 8.42 7.61 17.47
CA GLY A 40 6.97 7.44 17.53
C GLY A 40 6.41 6.76 16.28
N ILE A 41 6.85 7.18 15.09
CA ILE A 41 6.48 6.56 13.82
C ILE A 41 6.90 5.08 13.79
N ALA A 42 8.12 4.76 14.21
CA ALA A 42 8.61 3.37 14.26
C ALA A 42 7.78 2.50 15.20
N ILE A 43 7.51 2.98 16.43
CA ILE A 43 6.70 2.27 17.42
C ILE A 43 5.28 2.05 16.91
N SER A 44 4.66 3.08 16.32
CA SER A 44 3.32 2.95 15.75
C SER A 44 3.28 1.96 14.58
N THR A 45 4.33 1.94 13.75
CA THR A 45 4.46 0.98 12.66
C THR A 45 4.55 -0.45 13.19
N LEU A 46 5.35 -0.68 14.22
CA LEU A 46 5.43 -1.99 14.89
C LEU A 46 4.07 -2.43 15.47
N GLN A 47 3.38 -1.53 16.16
CA GLN A 47 2.10 -1.84 16.80
C GLN A 47 0.96 -2.08 15.82
N VAL A 48 0.87 -1.26 14.78
CA VAL A 48 -0.26 -1.32 13.84
C VAL A 48 -0.06 -2.39 12.78
N VAL A 49 1.19 -2.71 12.43
CA VAL A 49 1.48 -3.60 11.31
C VAL A 49 2.10 -4.91 11.77
N LEU A 50 3.23 -4.87 12.49
CA LEU A 50 3.94 -6.10 12.85
C LEU A 50 3.19 -6.91 13.91
N ALA A 51 2.64 -6.27 14.94
CA ALA A 51 1.95 -6.98 16.01
C ALA A 51 0.74 -7.79 15.50
N PRO A 52 -0.18 -7.26 14.67
CA PRO A 52 -1.28 -8.05 14.11
C PRO A 52 -0.80 -9.20 13.20
N ILE A 53 0.27 -8.99 12.42
CA ILE A 53 0.85 -10.03 11.57
C ILE A 53 1.43 -11.16 12.43
N ALA A 54 2.24 -10.82 13.44
CA ALA A 54 2.81 -11.77 14.38
C ALA A 54 1.71 -12.56 15.10
N LEU A 55 0.67 -11.88 15.61
CA LEU A 55 -0.47 -12.52 16.24
C LEU A 55 -1.19 -13.47 15.28
N GLY A 56 -1.46 -13.06 14.04
CA GLY A 56 -2.10 -13.90 13.04
C GLY A 56 -1.28 -15.15 12.69
N MET A 57 0.03 -15.00 12.52
CA MET A 57 0.94 -16.12 12.25
C MET A 57 1.06 -17.08 13.44
N SER A 58 1.22 -16.55 14.66
CA SER A 58 1.22 -17.36 15.88
C SER A 58 -0.10 -18.10 16.05
N PHE A 59 -1.23 -17.45 15.81
CA PHE A 59 -2.54 -18.07 15.91
C PHE A 59 -2.74 -19.18 14.87
N LYS A 60 -2.24 -18.99 13.63
CA LYS A 60 -2.19 -20.06 12.63
C LYS A 60 -1.33 -21.24 13.07
N SER A 61 -0.20 -20.97 13.72
CA SER A 61 0.72 -22.00 14.21
C SER A 61 0.10 -22.84 15.33
N PHE A 62 -0.57 -22.21 16.30
CA PHE A 62 -1.18 -22.91 17.44
C PHE A 62 -2.55 -23.53 17.11
N PHE A 63 -3.34 -22.93 16.23
CA PHE A 63 -4.71 -23.35 15.92
C PHE A 63 -4.98 -23.52 14.41
N PRO A 64 -4.19 -24.32 13.69
CA PRO A 64 -4.24 -24.37 12.22
C PRO A 64 -5.62 -24.76 11.67
N LYS A 65 -6.27 -25.76 12.27
CA LYS A 65 -7.61 -26.24 11.87
C LYS A 65 -8.70 -25.17 12.01
N PHE A 66 -8.59 -24.32 13.02
CA PHE A 66 -9.54 -23.23 13.21
C PHE A 66 -9.28 -22.13 12.19
N VAL A 67 -8.01 -21.75 11.99
CA VAL A 67 -7.66 -20.73 11.00
C VAL A 67 -8.03 -21.14 9.59
N ASP A 68 -7.85 -22.42 9.21
CA ASP A 68 -8.28 -22.93 7.90
C ASP A 68 -9.78 -22.81 7.65
N LYS A 69 -10.61 -22.87 8.71
CA LYS A 69 -12.06 -22.68 8.59
C LYS A 69 -12.46 -21.22 8.37
N ILE A 70 -11.71 -20.27 8.94
CA ILE A 70 -12.03 -18.83 8.83
C ILE A 70 -11.35 -18.16 7.63
N LEU A 71 -10.24 -18.72 7.13
CA LEU A 71 -9.47 -18.16 6.02
C LEU A 71 -10.30 -17.87 4.75
N PRO A 72 -11.30 -18.69 4.36
CA PRO A 72 -12.18 -18.37 3.24
C PRO A 72 -12.97 -17.05 3.40
N PHE A 73 -13.20 -16.60 4.63
CA PHE A 73 -13.91 -15.34 4.93
C PHE A 73 -12.97 -14.14 5.05
N ALA A 74 -11.67 -14.36 5.23
CA ALA A 74 -10.68 -13.30 5.42
C ALA A 74 -10.67 -12.26 4.28
N PRO A 75 -10.79 -12.63 2.98
CA PRO A 75 -10.88 -11.65 1.90
C PRO A 75 -12.07 -10.70 2.04
N VAL A 76 -13.24 -11.21 2.44
CA VAL A 76 -14.46 -10.40 2.62
C VAL A 76 -14.29 -9.42 3.78
N VAL A 77 -13.81 -9.91 4.93
CA VAL A 77 -13.54 -9.07 6.10
C VAL A 77 -12.49 -7.99 5.76
N GLY A 78 -11.45 -8.34 5.03
CA GLY A 78 -10.41 -7.42 4.57
C GLY A 78 -10.97 -6.31 3.67
N VAL A 79 -11.79 -6.66 2.68
CA VAL A 79 -12.43 -5.70 1.77
C VAL A 79 -13.38 -4.77 2.54
N VAL A 80 -14.26 -5.31 3.38
CA VAL A 80 -15.21 -4.50 4.18
C VAL A 80 -14.46 -3.56 5.12
N SER A 81 -13.45 -4.05 5.84
CA SER A 81 -12.63 -3.24 6.74
C SER A 81 -11.91 -2.13 5.99
N THR A 82 -11.37 -2.44 4.80
CA THR A 82 -10.71 -1.45 3.95
C THR A 82 -11.68 -0.37 3.49
N CYS A 83 -12.88 -0.75 3.01
CA CYS A 83 -13.92 0.21 2.62
C CYS A 83 -14.29 1.15 3.77
N LEU A 84 -14.46 0.63 4.99
CA LEU A 84 -14.77 1.44 6.17
C LEU A 84 -13.63 2.40 6.55
N LEU A 85 -12.37 1.92 6.52
CA LEU A 85 -11.20 2.75 6.78
C LEU A 85 -11.06 3.87 5.75
N VAL A 86 -11.27 3.56 4.46
CA VAL A 86 -11.25 4.53 3.36
C VAL A 86 -12.35 5.58 3.53
N ALA A 87 -13.60 5.14 3.72
CA ALA A 87 -14.73 6.04 3.90
C ALA A 87 -14.52 6.98 5.10
N SER A 88 -14.05 6.43 6.23
CA SER A 88 -13.75 7.22 7.43
C SER A 88 -12.62 8.22 7.22
N ALA A 89 -11.54 7.83 6.54
CA ALA A 89 -10.41 8.72 6.26
C ALA A 89 -10.83 9.89 5.36
N VAL A 90 -11.57 9.61 4.27
CA VAL A 90 -12.08 10.63 3.35
C VAL A 90 -13.09 11.55 4.05
N ALA A 91 -14.03 10.98 4.81
CA ALA A 91 -15.04 11.77 5.52
C ALA A 91 -14.43 12.72 6.56
N GLN A 92 -13.39 12.28 7.28
CA GLN A 92 -12.71 13.13 8.25
C GLN A 92 -12.13 14.39 7.61
N VAL A 93 -11.61 14.31 6.38
CA VAL A 93 -10.91 15.43 5.71
C VAL A 93 -11.63 15.92 4.44
N ALA A 94 -12.95 15.79 4.39
CA ALA A 94 -13.75 16.14 3.21
C ALA A 94 -13.60 17.62 2.79
N ASP A 95 -13.73 18.56 3.74
CA ASP A 95 -13.64 19.99 3.41
C ASP A 95 -12.26 20.39 2.86
N PRO A 96 -11.12 19.97 3.44
CA PRO A 96 -9.81 20.16 2.83
C PRO A 96 -9.66 19.54 1.44
N ILE A 97 -10.23 18.35 1.20
CA ILE A 97 -10.20 17.71 -0.13
C ILE A 97 -10.94 18.58 -1.15
N MET A 98 -12.14 19.04 -0.81
CA MET A 98 -12.96 19.86 -1.69
C MET A 98 -12.32 21.22 -1.96
N SER A 99 -11.73 21.83 -0.93
CA SER A 99 -11.07 23.13 -1.02
C SER A 99 -9.81 23.08 -1.90
N ALA A 100 -9.03 22.00 -1.84
CA ALA A 100 -7.83 21.85 -2.63
C ALA A 100 -8.10 21.55 -4.12
N GLY A 101 -9.21 20.86 -4.43
CA GLY A 101 -9.59 20.53 -5.80
C GLY A 101 -8.47 19.80 -6.56
N LEU A 102 -8.28 20.14 -7.84
CA LEU A 102 -7.33 19.46 -8.73
C LEU A 102 -5.86 19.56 -8.28
N SER A 103 -5.50 20.60 -7.52
CA SER A 103 -4.13 20.79 -7.03
C SER A 103 -3.67 19.65 -6.12
N LEU A 104 -4.60 18.98 -5.44
CA LEU A 104 -4.34 17.80 -4.61
C LEU A 104 -4.56 16.49 -5.39
N GLN A 105 -5.61 16.42 -6.21
CA GLN A 105 -5.97 15.21 -6.95
C GLN A 105 -4.87 14.80 -7.94
N LEU A 106 -4.33 15.76 -8.70
CA LEU A 106 -3.38 15.46 -9.77
C LEU A 106 -2.05 14.89 -9.24
N PRO A 107 -1.37 15.47 -8.23
CA PRO A 107 -0.16 14.86 -7.66
C PRO A 107 -0.41 13.46 -7.08
N CYS A 108 -1.56 13.25 -6.42
CA CYS A 108 -1.92 11.95 -5.85
C CYS A 108 -2.14 10.90 -6.96
N LEU A 109 -2.85 11.24 -8.03
CA LEU A 109 -3.01 10.38 -9.21
C LEU A 109 -1.65 10.06 -9.83
N LEU A 110 -0.82 11.09 -10.08
CA LEU A 110 0.49 10.94 -10.70
C LEU A 110 1.42 10.07 -9.85
N LEU A 111 1.38 10.15 -8.52
CA LEU A 111 2.15 9.27 -7.64
C LEU A 111 1.88 7.78 -7.94
N HIS A 112 0.62 7.40 -8.11
CA HIS A 112 0.25 6.01 -8.40
C HIS A 112 0.57 5.61 -9.84
N LEU A 113 0.35 6.50 -10.81
CA LEU A 113 0.66 6.23 -12.22
C LEU A 113 2.18 6.10 -12.45
N ILE A 114 2.96 7.04 -11.92
CA ILE A 114 4.43 7.01 -12.00
C ILE A 114 4.96 5.82 -11.22
N GLY A 115 4.42 5.53 -10.02
CA GLY A 115 4.77 4.34 -9.26
C GLY A 115 4.55 3.05 -10.06
N GLY A 116 3.40 2.92 -10.72
CA GLY A 116 3.11 1.77 -11.58
C GLY A 116 4.01 1.69 -12.82
N LEU A 117 4.26 2.82 -13.47
CA LEU A 117 5.16 2.91 -14.62
C LEU A 117 6.58 2.48 -14.25
N VAL A 118 7.13 3.05 -13.18
CA VAL A 118 8.48 2.73 -12.68
C VAL A 118 8.55 1.28 -12.22
N GLY A 119 7.53 0.81 -11.48
CA GLY A 119 7.42 -0.57 -11.02
C GLY A 119 7.29 -1.60 -12.16
N TYR A 120 6.86 -1.18 -13.35
CA TYR A 120 6.87 -2.00 -14.56
C TYR A 120 8.20 -1.88 -15.33
N ALA A 121 8.64 -0.65 -15.59
CA ALA A 121 9.73 -0.35 -16.51
C ALA A 121 11.09 -0.81 -15.97
N LEU A 122 11.38 -0.58 -14.69
CA LEU A 122 12.66 -0.99 -14.09
C LEU A 122 12.90 -2.51 -14.17
N PRO A 123 11.99 -3.38 -13.67
CA PRO A 123 12.19 -4.82 -13.82
C PRO A 123 12.19 -5.25 -15.29
N LYS A 124 11.41 -4.60 -16.16
CA LYS A 124 11.46 -4.90 -17.59
C LYS A 124 12.83 -4.63 -18.20
N MET A 125 13.45 -3.50 -17.85
CA MET A 125 14.80 -3.13 -18.29
C MET A 125 15.87 -4.08 -17.70
N SER A 126 15.64 -4.63 -16.51
CA SER A 126 16.50 -5.65 -15.91
C SER A 126 16.29 -7.07 -16.47
N GLY A 127 15.31 -7.25 -17.37
CA GLY A 127 15.06 -8.52 -18.07
C GLY A 127 14.07 -9.45 -17.37
N PHE A 128 13.28 -8.96 -16.41
CA PHE A 128 12.18 -9.71 -15.83
C PHE A 128 11.04 -9.91 -16.85
N GLY A 129 10.32 -11.02 -16.69
CA GLY A 129 9.18 -11.42 -17.49
C GLY A 129 7.96 -10.55 -17.25
N GLU A 130 6.99 -10.67 -18.15
CA GLU A 130 5.79 -9.84 -18.16
C GLU A 130 4.96 -10.01 -16.87
N VAL A 131 4.84 -11.24 -16.37
CA VAL A 131 4.07 -11.52 -15.15
C VAL A 131 4.72 -10.88 -13.92
N ALA A 132 6.05 -10.95 -13.80
CA ALA A 132 6.78 -10.29 -12.73
C ALA A 132 6.66 -8.75 -12.83
N CYS A 133 6.87 -8.18 -14.02
CA CYS A 133 6.75 -6.74 -14.24
C CYS A 133 5.34 -6.22 -13.89
N ARG A 134 4.27 -6.92 -14.30
CA ARG A 134 2.90 -6.56 -13.91
C ARG A 134 2.68 -6.63 -12.40
N THR A 135 3.26 -7.62 -11.75
CA THR A 135 3.16 -7.79 -10.29
C THR A 135 3.86 -6.63 -9.59
N MET A 136 5.10 -6.32 -9.97
CA MET A 136 5.90 -5.25 -9.39
C MET A 136 5.30 -3.86 -9.65
N ALA A 137 4.67 -3.66 -10.81
CA ALA A 137 3.92 -2.44 -11.12
C ALA A 137 2.73 -2.23 -10.17
N ILE A 138 1.95 -3.28 -9.90
CA ILE A 138 0.83 -3.20 -8.94
C ILE A 138 1.37 -2.93 -7.54
N GLU A 139 2.37 -3.68 -7.09
CA GLU A 139 2.96 -3.51 -5.75
C GLU A 139 3.61 -2.12 -5.56
N THR A 140 4.16 -1.53 -6.61
CA THR A 140 4.77 -0.20 -6.53
C THR A 140 3.73 0.92 -6.63
N SER A 141 2.69 0.73 -7.45
CA SER A 141 1.58 1.67 -7.60
C SER A 141 0.69 1.69 -6.35
N MET A 142 0.37 0.52 -5.80
CA MET A 142 -0.52 0.38 -4.65
C MET A 142 0.26 0.56 -3.35
N LYS A 143 -0.10 1.58 -2.56
CA LYS A 143 0.54 1.86 -1.26
C LYS A 143 -0.41 1.56 -0.12
N SER A 144 0.11 1.45 1.10
CA SER A 144 -0.75 1.39 2.30
C SER A 144 -1.21 2.80 2.70
N SER A 145 -2.10 3.41 1.91
CA SER A 145 -2.52 4.79 2.14
C SER A 145 -3.36 4.97 3.41
N ALA A 146 -4.11 3.95 3.83
CA ALA A 146 -4.80 3.94 5.13
C ALA A 146 -3.79 4.01 6.31
N PHE A 147 -2.68 3.29 6.22
CA PHE A 147 -1.61 3.37 7.20
C PHE A 147 -0.90 4.73 7.16
N GLY A 148 -0.67 5.28 5.97
CA GLY A 148 -0.14 6.64 5.80
C GLY A 148 -1.03 7.71 6.45
N PHE A 149 -2.36 7.60 6.30
CA PHE A 149 -3.32 8.49 6.96
C PHE A 149 -3.22 8.39 8.49
N LEU A 150 -3.12 7.17 9.02
CA LEU A 150 -2.99 6.94 10.46
C LEU A 150 -1.69 7.55 11.01
N LEU A 151 -0.54 7.33 10.34
CA LEU A 151 0.73 7.92 10.77
C LEU A 151 0.69 9.44 10.70
N ALA A 152 0.13 10.01 9.62
CA ALA A 152 -0.09 11.45 9.51
C ALA A 152 -0.96 11.99 10.65
N LYS A 153 -1.96 11.21 11.09
CA LYS A 153 -2.85 11.59 12.18
C LYS A 153 -2.17 11.57 13.55
N LEU A 154 -1.31 10.59 13.78
CA LEU A 154 -0.67 10.37 15.08
C LEU A 154 0.60 11.21 15.27
N HIS A 155 1.37 11.47 14.20
CA HIS A 155 2.74 11.97 14.32
C HIS A 155 2.98 13.35 13.71
N PHE A 156 1.99 13.91 13.02
CA PHE A 156 2.08 15.26 12.48
C PHE A 156 1.02 16.14 13.13
N GLY A 157 1.46 17.27 13.69
CA GLY A 157 0.56 18.24 14.34
C GLY A 157 -0.37 18.93 13.34
N GLU A 158 0.11 19.13 12.11
CA GLU A 158 -0.67 19.74 11.03
C GLU A 158 -1.78 18.81 10.55
N TYR A 159 -3.02 19.23 10.72
CA TYR A 159 -4.21 18.47 10.30
C TYR A 159 -4.17 18.14 8.80
N ALA A 160 -3.68 19.08 7.99
CA ALA A 160 -3.58 18.95 6.54
C ALA A 160 -2.63 17.82 6.07
N ALA A 161 -1.69 17.36 6.91
CA ALA A 161 -0.75 16.30 6.56
C ALA A 161 -1.45 14.95 6.25
N ARG A 162 -2.68 14.77 6.75
CA ARG A 162 -3.49 13.56 6.58
C ARG A 162 -4.18 13.50 5.23
N VAL A 163 -4.41 14.67 4.61
CA VAL A 163 -5.28 14.84 3.43
C VAL A 163 -4.74 14.10 2.20
N PRO A 164 -3.44 14.15 1.87
CA PRO A 164 -2.92 13.44 0.70
C PRO A 164 -3.11 11.92 0.79
N ALA A 165 -2.97 11.34 1.99
CA ALA A 165 -3.15 9.90 2.19
C ALA A 165 -4.62 9.47 2.00
N ALA A 166 -5.58 10.29 2.44
CA ALA A 166 -7.01 10.04 2.21
C ALA A 166 -7.38 10.11 0.73
N VAL A 167 -6.79 11.02 -0.04
CA VAL A 167 -7.02 11.11 -1.50
C VAL A 167 -6.32 9.99 -2.25
N SER A 168 -5.08 9.67 -1.84
CA SER A 168 -4.29 8.59 -2.41
C SER A 168 -5.02 7.26 -2.39
N VAL A 169 -5.74 6.93 -1.31
CA VAL A 169 -6.44 5.63 -1.22
C VAL A 169 -7.55 5.47 -2.28
N VAL A 170 -8.17 6.57 -2.70
CA VAL A 170 -9.19 6.57 -3.77
C VAL A 170 -8.51 6.38 -5.12
N TRP A 171 -7.46 7.15 -5.41
CA TRP A 171 -6.74 7.04 -6.68
C TRP A 171 -6.05 5.70 -6.88
N MET A 172 -5.47 5.10 -5.82
CA MET A 172 -4.90 3.77 -5.93
C MET A 172 -5.98 2.72 -6.25
N ALA A 173 -7.17 2.81 -5.62
CA ALA A 173 -8.25 1.86 -5.90
C ALA A 173 -8.73 1.95 -7.35
N LEU A 174 -8.88 3.17 -7.87
CA LEU A 174 -9.25 3.42 -9.27
C LEU A 174 -8.16 2.94 -10.24
N THR A 175 -6.93 3.40 -10.06
CA THR A 175 -5.82 3.05 -10.97
C THR A 175 -5.49 1.56 -10.93
N GLY A 176 -5.47 0.95 -9.74
CA GLY A 176 -5.20 -0.47 -9.56
C GLY A 176 -6.29 -1.36 -10.18
N SER A 177 -7.57 -1.02 -9.98
CA SER A 177 -8.69 -1.79 -10.56
C SER A 177 -8.73 -1.68 -12.08
N ILE A 178 -8.53 -0.48 -12.64
CA ILE A 178 -8.44 -0.26 -14.09
C ILE A 178 -7.29 -1.10 -14.67
N LEU A 179 -6.10 -1.04 -14.06
CA LEU A 179 -4.93 -1.79 -14.54
C LEU A 179 -5.14 -3.31 -14.46
N ALA A 180 -5.76 -3.80 -13.37
CA ALA A 180 -6.10 -5.20 -13.21
C ALA A 180 -7.09 -5.68 -14.28
N VAL A 181 -8.11 -4.88 -14.61
CA VAL A 181 -9.08 -5.17 -15.67
C VAL A 181 -8.40 -5.21 -17.03
N ILE A 182 -7.61 -4.18 -17.38
CA ILE A 182 -6.86 -4.15 -18.64
C ILE A 182 -6.00 -5.41 -18.80
N TRP A 183 -5.21 -5.74 -17.78
CA TRP A 183 -4.32 -6.92 -17.81
C TRP A 183 -5.01 -8.27 -17.64
N ARG A 184 -6.31 -8.30 -17.38
CA ARG A 184 -7.11 -9.51 -17.51
C ARG A 184 -7.28 -9.86 -18.99
N TYR A 185 -7.49 -8.86 -19.83
CA TYR A 185 -7.76 -9.01 -21.26
C TYR A 185 -6.51 -8.99 -22.15
N VAL A 186 -5.38 -8.45 -21.67
CA VAL A 186 -4.10 -8.53 -22.40
C VAL A 186 -3.44 -9.90 -22.15
N PRO A 187 -3.25 -10.75 -23.18
CA PRO A 187 -2.56 -12.03 -23.05
C PRO A 187 -1.13 -11.86 -22.54
N VAL A 188 -0.61 -12.89 -21.89
CA VAL A 188 0.79 -12.98 -21.48
C VAL A 188 1.30 -14.34 -21.93
N GLU A 189 2.52 -14.37 -22.45
CA GLU A 189 3.20 -15.65 -22.66
C GLU A 189 3.35 -16.37 -21.31
N PRO A 190 3.31 -17.71 -21.31
CA PRO A 190 3.59 -18.47 -20.10
C PRO A 190 4.95 -18.05 -19.54
N PRO A 191 5.06 -17.81 -18.22
CA PRO A 191 6.35 -17.48 -17.63
C PRO A 191 7.36 -18.57 -17.98
N LYS A 192 8.54 -18.18 -18.45
CA LYS A 192 9.65 -19.12 -18.65
C LYS A 192 9.95 -19.81 -17.32
N LYS A 193 10.43 -21.05 -17.37
CA LYS A 193 10.69 -21.90 -16.18
C LYS A 193 11.59 -21.21 -15.14
N PHE A 194 12.41 -20.27 -15.60
CA PHE A 194 13.10 -19.29 -14.78
C PHE A 194 12.78 -17.89 -15.36
N ASP A 195 11.89 -17.19 -14.67
CA ASP A 195 11.85 -15.73 -14.73
C ASP A 195 13.01 -15.23 -13.87
N ARG A 196 13.75 -14.21 -14.34
CA ARG A 196 14.96 -13.72 -13.67
C ARG A 196 14.67 -13.22 -12.26
#